data_AF-A0A7G9L1Z6-F1
#
_entry.id   AF-A0A7G9L1Z6-F1
#
_cell.length_a   1.000
_cell.length_b   1.000
_cell.length_c   1.000
_cell.angle_alpha   90.00
_cell.angle_beta   90.00
_cell.angle_gamma   90.00
#
_symmetry.space_group_name_H-M   'P 1'
#
loop_
_entity.id
_entity.type
_entity.pdbx_description
1 polymer ?
#
loop_
_entity_poly.entity_id
_entity_poly.type
_entity_poly.pdbx_seq_one_letter_code
_entity_poly.pdbx_strand_id
1 'polypeptide(L)'
;MLNTTSFGRGHFDPNARGYHVAYREGAVNHCPGCGRSHWHIGRLSAECAFCSTALPLAESHCQGQTATVTRRSWPVYPTIEQAS
;
A
#
# COMPACT_ATOMS: atom_id res chain seq x y z
N MET A 1 -41.21 -0.52 -18.23
CA MET A 1 -40.31 0.63 -18.41
C MET A 1 -39.05 0.35 -17.60
N LEU A 2 -37.88 0.38 -18.23
CA LEU A 2 -36.62 -0.10 -17.65
C LEU A 2 -36.19 0.79 -16.49
N ASN A 3 -36.01 0.19 -15.32
CA ASN A 3 -35.51 0.88 -14.13
C ASN A 3 -34.06 1.27 -14.39
N THR A 4 -33.81 2.57 -14.60
CA THR A 4 -32.47 3.12 -14.79
C THR A 4 -31.75 3.04 -13.46
N THR A 5 -30.91 2.02 -13.29
CA THR A 5 -29.91 1.97 -12.24
C THR A 5 -28.97 3.13 -12.46
N SER A 6 -29.22 4.22 -11.72
CA SER A 6 -28.29 5.33 -11.59
C SER A 6 -27.02 4.79 -10.94
N PHE A 7 -26.05 4.37 -11.76
CA PHE A 7 -24.67 4.19 -11.31
C PHE A 7 -24.16 5.58 -10.95
N GLY A 8 -24.39 5.97 -9.70
CA GLY A 8 -23.88 7.20 -9.12
C GLY A 8 -22.38 7.24 -9.38
N ARG A 9 -21.95 8.09 -10.31
CA ARG A 9 -20.55 8.45 -10.46
C ARG A 9 -20.19 9.23 -9.20
N GLY A 10 -19.74 8.49 -8.19
CA GLY A 10 -19.20 9.05 -6.97
C GLY A 10 -18.16 10.09 -7.33
N HIS A 11 -18.25 11.25 -6.67
CA HIS A 11 -17.27 12.30 -6.72
C HIS A 11 -15.87 11.67 -6.62
N PHE A 12 -15.00 11.90 -7.60
CA PHE A 12 -13.61 11.46 -7.52
C PHE A 12 -12.95 12.31 -6.43
N ASP A 13 -13.02 11.86 -5.19
CA ASP A 13 -12.34 12.48 -4.06
C ASP A 13 -10.95 11.81 -3.92
N PRO A 14 -9.88 12.47 -4.37
CA PRO A 14 -8.53 11.91 -4.31
C PRO A 14 -8.03 11.75 -2.87
N ASN A 15 -8.63 12.43 -1.88
CA ASN A 15 -8.23 12.36 -0.49
C ASN A 15 -8.80 11.13 0.22
N ALA A 16 -10.01 10.69 -0.16
CA ALA A 16 -10.70 9.52 0.40
C ALA A 16 -10.14 8.17 -0.05
N ARG A 17 -9.36 8.11 -1.15
CA ARG A 17 -8.75 6.87 -1.66
C ARG A 17 -7.52 6.40 -0.87
N GLY A 18 -6.91 7.29 -0.08
CA GLY A 18 -5.58 7.04 0.49
C GLY A 18 -4.48 7.20 -0.55
N TYR A 19 -3.27 7.53 -0.08
CA TYR A 19 -2.13 7.80 -0.96
C TYR A 19 -1.61 6.48 -1.59
N HIS A 20 -1.91 6.26 -2.86
CA HIS A 20 -1.48 5.07 -3.60
C HIS A 20 -0.08 5.29 -4.22
N VAL A 21 0.96 4.91 -3.47
CA VAL A 21 2.34 4.94 -3.99
C VAL A 21 2.67 3.59 -4.60
N ALA A 22 3.09 3.60 -5.86
CA ALA A 22 3.68 2.45 -6.53
C ALA A 22 5.13 2.76 -6.90
N TYR A 23 5.99 1.76 -6.83
CA TYR A 23 7.38 1.89 -7.27
C TYR A 23 7.45 1.90 -8.80
N ARG A 24 8.10 2.91 -9.38
CA ARG A 24 8.23 3.08 -10.84
C ARG A 24 9.67 2.83 -11.28
N GLU A 25 9.90 1.93 -12.22
CA GLU A 25 11.23 1.79 -12.80
C GLU A 25 11.67 3.04 -13.56
N GLY A 26 12.97 3.32 -13.55
CA GLY A 26 13.54 4.51 -14.21
C GLY A 26 13.28 5.85 -13.51
N ALA A 27 12.55 5.89 -12.39
CA ALA A 27 12.34 7.08 -11.58
C ALA A 27 13.01 6.97 -10.21
N VAL A 28 13.33 8.12 -9.59
CA VAL A 28 13.78 8.15 -8.19
C VAL A 28 12.57 7.95 -7.29
N ASN A 29 12.45 6.76 -6.69
CA ASN A 29 11.37 6.45 -5.76
C ASN A 29 11.82 6.71 -4.32
N HIS A 30 11.11 7.59 -3.62
CA HIS A 30 11.33 7.85 -2.19
C HIS A 30 10.34 7.05 -1.34
N CYS A 31 10.84 6.46 -0.26
CA CYS A 31 10.01 5.72 0.66
C CYS A 31 9.08 6.66 1.44
N PRO A 32 7.75 6.47 1.40
CA PRO A 32 6.81 7.32 2.13
C PRO A 32 6.93 7.17 3.66
N GLY A 33 7.57 6.09 4.14
CA GLY A 33 7.76 5.85 5.57
C GLY A 33 8.99 6.51 6.19
N CYS A 34 10.08 6.67 5.42
CA CYS A 34 11.37 7.16 5.95
C CYS A 34 12.14 8.12 5.01
N GLY A 35 11.62 8.41 3.83
CA GLY A 35 12.20 9.33 2.84
C GLY A 35 13.38 8.79 2.01
N ARG A 36 13.90 7.60 2.35
CA ARG A 36 15.08 7.01 1.69
C ARG A 36 14.72 6.35 0.36
N SER A 37 15.69 6.21 -0.54
CA SER A 37 15.50 5.70 -1.91
C SER A 37 16.09 4.31 -2.16
N HIS A 38 16.54 3.60 -1.10
CA HIS A 38 17.06 2.24 -1.26
C HIS A 38 15.94 1.21 -1.11
N TRP A 39 15.84 0.33 -2.11
CA TRP A 39 14.77 -0.65 -2.24
C TRP A 39 15.34 -2.04 -2.57
N HIS A 40 14.75 -3.08 -2.00
CA HIS A 40 14.85 -4.46 -2.46
C HIS A 40 13.70 -4.72 -3.42
N ILE A 41 14.01 -4.91 -4.70
CA ILE A 41 13.02 -5.11 -5.76
C ILE A 41 12.71 -6.60 -5.89
N GLY A 42 11.49 -6.98 -5.52
CA GLY A 42 10.95 -8.33 -5.73
C GLY A 42 10.18 -8.43 -7.05
N ARG A 43 9.40 -9.51 -7.22
CA ARG A 43 8.57 -9.70 -8.44
C ARG A 43 7.30 -8.83 -8.48
N LEU A 44 6.71 -8.53 -7.33
CA LEU A 44 5.42 -7.84 -7.21
C LEU A 44 5.51 -6.56 -6.38
N SER A 45 6.58 -6.39 -5.61
CA SER A 45 6.75 -5.26 -4.70
C SER A 45 8.20 -4.85 -4.55
N ALA A 46 8.41 -3.57 -4.23
CA ALA A 46 9.66 -2.99 -3.78
C ALA A 46 9.58 -2.76 -2.27
N GLU A 47 10.49 -3.35 -1.50
CA GLU A 47 10.57 -3.17 -0.05
C GLU A 47 11.70 -2.20 0.32
N CYS A 48 11.43 -1.22 1.16
CA CYS A 48 12.45 -0.28 1.62
C CYS A 48 13.44 -0.98 2.55
N ALA A 49 14.73 -0.91 2.23
CA ALA A 49 15.80 -1.58 2.98
C ALA A 49 16.02 -1.06 4.42
N PHE A 50 15.30 -0.02 4.84
CA PHE A 50 15.51 0.64 6.14
C PHE A 50 14.32 0.54 7.09
N CYS A 51 13.10 0.72 6.59
CA CYS A 51 11.89 0.69 7.42
C CYS A 51 10.92 -0.44 7.03
N SER A 52 11.34 -1.32 6.11
CA SER A 52 10.55 -2.44 5.59
C SER A 52 9.17 -2.03 5.03
N THR A 53 9.04 -0.78 4.57
CA THR A 53 7.85 -0.33 3.85
C THR A 53 7.84 -0.99 2.47
N ALA A 54 6.83 -1.81 2.22
CA ALA A 54 6.62 -2.44 0.92
C ALA A 54 5.65 -1.62 0.06
N LEU A 55 6.05 -1.32 -1.17
CA LEU A 55 5.21 -0.73 -2.21
C LEU A 55 5.02 -1.73 -3.36
N PRO A 56 3.86 -1.77 -4.03
CA PRO A 56 3.71 -2.58 -5.24
C PRO A 56 4.61 -2.03 -6.37
N LEU A 57 5.07 -2.89 -7.28
CA LEU A 57 5.66 -2.37 -8.53
C LEU A 57 4.54 -1.86 -9.43
N ALA A 58 4.77 -0.70 -10.04
CA ALA A 58 3.84 -0.11 -10.99
C ALA A 58 3.57 -1.09 -12.14
N GLU A 59 4.57 -1.83 -12.63
CA GLU A 59 4.35 -2.76 -13.73
C GLU A 59 3.58 -4.03 -13.34
N SER A 60 3.61 -4.41 -12.06
CA SER A 60 2.85 -5.56 -11.53
C SER A 60 1.39 -5.25 -11.18
N HIS A 61 0.91 -4.02 -11.39
CA HIS A 61 -0.47 -3.63 -11.13
C HIS A 61 -1.44 -4.15 -12.23
N CYS A 62 -1.63 -5.46 -12.33
CA CYS A 62 -2.73 -5.98 -13.14
C CYS A 62 -4.08 -5.54 -12.52
N GLN A 63 -4.83 -4.73 -13.26
CA GLN A 63 -6.23 -4.32 -13.09
C GLN A 63 -6.90 -4.66 -11.74
N GLY A 64 -7.02 -3.67 -10.85
CA GLY A 64 -8.06 -3.63 -9.81
C GLY A 64 -7.61 -3.70 -8.35
N GLN A 65 -6.33 -3.97 -8.06
CA GLN A 65 -5.84 -4.04 -6.68
C GLN A 65 -5.14 -2.74 -6.29
N THR A 66 -5.81 -1.96 -5.45
CA THR A 66 -5.22 -0.75 -4.88
C THR A 66 -4.36 -1.12 -3.68
N ALA A 67 -3.06 -0.82 -3.74
CA ALA A 67 -2.16 -1.19 -2.65
C ALA A 67 -2.26 -0.14 -1.54
N THR A 68 -2.85 -0.55 -0.42
CA THR A 68 -2.79 0.22 0.83
C THR A 68 -1.43 -0.03 1.47
N VAL A 69 -0.68 1.04 1.74
CA VAL A 69 0.57 0.96 2.51
C VAL A 69 0.22 0.58 3.94
N THR A 70 0.24 -0.73 4.24
CA THR A 70 0.12 -1.22 5.61
C THR A 70 1.51 -1.33 6.23
N ARG A 71 1.74 -0.59 7.31
CA ARG A 71 2.89 -0.88 8.18
C ARG A 71 2.58 -2.20 8.87
N ARG A 72 3.45 -3.20 8.67
CA ARG A 72 3.40 -4.45 9.44
C ARG A 72 3.72 -4.15 10.90
N SER A 73 2.70 -3.80 11.70
CA SER A 73 2.80 -3.80 13.16
C SER A 73 2.73 -5.25 13.62
N TRP A 74 3.78 -5.70 14.31
CA TRP A 74 3.82 -7.06 14.84
C TRP A 74 2.74 -7.18 15.93
N PRO A 75 1.95 -8.26 15.97
CA PRO A 75 1.01 -8.46 17.06
C PRO A 75 1.81 -8.56 18.36
N VAL A 76 1.55 -7.64 19.29
CA VAL A 76 2.06 -7.72 20.67
C VAL A 76 1.27 -8.84 21.34
N TYR A 77 1.89 -10.01 21.51
CA TYR A 77 1.29 -11.08 22.31
C TYR A 77 1.35 -10.67 23.79
N PRO A 78 0.23 -10.67 24.52
CA PRO A 78 0.26 -10.43 25.96
C PRO A 78 0.96 -11.60 26.66
N THR A 79 1.97 -11.29 27.47
CA THR A 79 2.61 -12.24 28.38
C THR A 79 1.57 -12.74 29.40
N ILE A 80 1.34 -14.04 29.45
CA ILE A 80 0.52 -14.69 30.48
C ILE A 80 1.40 -14.87 31.73
N GLU A 81 1.48 -13.86 32.60
CA GLU A 81 2.27 -13.92 33.86
C GLU A 81 1.43 -13.85 35.14
N GLN A 82 0.17 -14.29 35.16
CA GLN A 82 -0.58 -14.33 36.43
C GLN A 82 -1.37 -15.62 36.57
N ALA A 83 -0.66 -16.71 36.79
CA ALA A 83 -1.19 -17.91 37.44
C ALA A 83 -0.30 -18.25 38.63
N SER A 84 -0.59 -17.65 39.78
CA SER A 84 -0.16 -18.13 41.09
C SER A 84 -1.30 -18.04 42.07
#